data_AF-A0A523T8D2-F1
#
_entry.id   AF-A0A523T8D2-F1
#
_cell.length_a   1.000
_cell.length_b   1.000
_cell.length_c   1.000
_cell.angle_alpha   90.00
_cell.angle_beta   90.00
_cell.angle_gamma   90.00
#
_symmetry.space_group_name_H-M   'P 1'
#
loop_
_entity.id
_entity.type
_entity.pdbx_description
1 polymer ?
#
loop_
_entity_poly.entity_id
_entity_poly.type
_entity_poly.pdbx_seq_one_letter_code
_entity_poly.pdbx_strand_id
1 'polypeptide(L)' 'AAMKQLYLSARAFHRILKIARTIADLENGDIIKANHLAEAIQYRPRRMV' A
#
# COMPACT_ATOMS: atom_id res chain seq x y z
N ALA A 1 12.81 3.17 12.22
CA ALA A 1 11.51 3.70 11.75
C ALA A 1 11.56 3.97 10.25
N ALA A 2 11.18 2.99 9.42
CA ALA A 2 11.26 3.06 7.95
C ALA A 2 10.29 4.08 7.30
N MET A 3 9.32 4.61 8.06
CA MET A 3 8.35 5.60 7.59
C MET A 3 8.95 6.95 7.14
N LYS A 4 10.11 7.34 7.65
CA LYS A 4 10.73 8.64 7.29
C LYS A 4 11.40 8.67 5.91
N GLN A 5 11.72 7.51 5.31
CA GLN A 5 12.54 7.46 4.10
C GLN A 5 11.75 7.58 2.79
N LEU A 6 10.41 7.46 2.83
CA LEU A 6 9.57 7.43 1.62
C LEU A 6 8.82 8.74 1.33
N TYR A 7 9.01 9.80 2.13
CA TYR A 7 8.25 11.07 2.02
C TYR A 7 6.72 10.88 1.87
N LEU A 8 6.19 9.78 2.43
CA LEU A 8 4.77 9.48 2.39
C LEU A 8 4.09 10.32 3.46
N SER A 9 3.16 11.19 3.04
CA SER A 9 2.24 11.80 3.99
C SER A 9 1.45 10.70 4.70
N ALA A 10 1.00 10.94 5.93
CA ALA A 10 0.20 9.98 6.68
C ALA A 10 -1.00 9.45 5.85
N ARG A 11 -1.62 10.33 5.05
CA ARG A 11 -2.70 9.99 4.12
C ARG A 11 -2.27 9.01 3.03
N ALA A 12 -1.08 9.19 2.45
CA ALA A 12 -0.56 8.27 1.43
C ALA A 12 -0.28 6.89 2.03
N PHE A 13 0.29 6.84 3.25
CA PHE A 13 0.49 5.60 3.98
C PHE A 13 -0.84 4.87 4.26
N HIS A 14 -1.85 5.56 4.78
CA HIS A 14 -3.18 4.97 5.00
C HIS A 14 -3.82 4.44 3.71
N ARG A 15 -3.62 5.13 2.58
CA ARG A 15 -4.12 4.68 1.28
C ARG A 15 -3.44 3.39 0.81
N ILE A 16 -2.12 3.29 0.99
CA ILE A 16 -1.35 2.08 0.67
C ILE A 16 -1.86 0.91 1.52
N LEU A 17 -2.09 1.11 2.82
CA LEU A 17 -2.65 0.06 3.69
C LEU A 17 -4.03 -0.41 3.23
N LYS A 18 -4.91 0.51 2.80
CA LYS A 18 -6.22 0.16 2.26
C LYS A 18 -6.11 -0.70 1.00
N ILE A 19 -5.26 -0.30 0.05
CA ILE A 19 -5.05 -1.05 -1.20
C ILE A 19 -4.44 -2.42 -0.90
N ALA A 20 -3.44 -2.49 -0.01
CA ALA A 20 -2.83 -3.75 0.41
C ALA A 20 -3.84 -4.69 1.07
N ARG A 21 -4.80 -4.16 1.83
CA ARG A 21 -5.91 -4.95 2.39
C ARG A 21 -6.84 -5.46 1.30
N THR A 22 -7.22 -4.63 0.34
CA THR A 22 -8.04 -5.06 -0.79
C THR A 22 -7.37 -6.18 -1.60
N ILE A 23 -6.07 -6.07 -1.84
CA ILE A 23 -5.29 -7.12 -2.52
C ILE A 23 -5.30 -8.42 -1.70
N ALA A 24 -5.07 -8.31 -0.38
CA ALA A 24 -5.15 -9.47 0.51
C ALA A 24 -6.53 -10.14 0.46
N ASP A 25 -7.60 -9.34 0.50
CA ASP A 25 -8.98 -9.84 0.45
C ASP A 25 -9.27 -10.52 -0.91
N LEU A 26 -8.74 -10.00 -2.02
CA LEU A 26 -8.87 -10.62 -3.35
C LEU A 26 -8.15 -11.98 -3.44
N GLU A 27 -7.03 -12.14 -2.75
CA GLU A 27 -6.31 -13.41 -2.65
C GLU A 27 -6.89 -14.36 -1.57
N ASN A 28 -8.03 -14.01 -0.96
CA ASN A 28 -8.60 -14.71 0.22
C ASN A 28 -7.60 -14.85 1.37
N GLY A 29 -6.69 -13.89 1.53
CA GLY A 29 -5.70 -13.85 2.59
C GLY A 29 -6.18 -13.10 3.83
N ASP A 30 -6.22 -13.77 4.98
CA ASP A 30 -6.61 -13.14 6.25
C ASP A 30 -5.65 -12.05 6.73
N ILE A 31 -4.37 -12.16 6.33
CA ILE A 31 -3.30 -11.26 6.73
C ILE A 31 -2.67 -10.54 5.54
N ILE A 32 -2.35 -9.26 5.72
CA ILE A 32 -1.59 -8.49 4.75
C ILE A 32 -0.14 -8.98 4.77
N LYS A 33 0.31 -9.56 3.66
CA LYS A 33 1.68 -10.02 3.46
C LYS A 33 2.53 -8.92 2.81
N ALA A 34 3.85 -9.07 2.89
CA ALA A 34 4.79 -8.15 2.24
C ALA A 34 4.53 -7.98 0.74
N ASN A 35 4.07 -9.05 0.06
CA ASN A 35 3.72 -9.03 -1.35
C ASN A 35 2.55 -8.07 -1.64
N HIS A 36 1.48 -8.13 -0.84
CA HIS A 36 0.32 -7.23 -1.02
C HIS A 36 0.72 -5.76 -0.80
N LEU A 37 1.66 -5.51 0.13
CA LEU A 37 2.19 -4.16 0.37
C LEU A 37 3.04 -3.68 -0.81
N ALA A 38 3.89 -4.54 -1.37
CA ALA A 38 4.71 -4.21 -2.52
C ALA A 38 3.85 -3.85 -3.75
N GLU A 39 2.78 -4.61 -3.98
CA GLU A 39 1.83 -4.37 -5.06
C GLU A 39 1.00 -3.10 -4.81
N ALA A 40 0.56 -2.85 -3.58
CA ALA A 40 -0.13 -1.61 -3.21
C ALA A 40 0.74 -0.35 -3.38
N ILE A 41 2.05 -0.45 -3.15
CA ILE A 41 3.00 0.64 -3.41
C ILE A 41 3.14 0.90 -4.91
N GLN A 42 3.16 -0.14 -5.74
CA GLN A 42 3.21 -0.02 -7.21
C GLN A 42 1.93 0.59 -7.78
N TYR A 43 0.78 0.34 -7.14
CA TYR A 43 -0.50 0.96 -7.48
C TYR A 43 -0.55 2.46 -7.26
N ARG A 44 0.52 3.11 -6.77
CA ARG A 44 0.59 4.56 -6.62
C ARG A 44 0.18 5.20 -7.95
N PRO A 45 -1.01 5.83 -8.04
CA PRO A 45 -1.40 6.48 -9.27
C PRO A 45 -0.39 7.61 -9.44
N ARG A 46 0.47 7.47 -10.45
CA ARG A 46 1.28 8.57 -10.93
C ARG A 46 0.26 9.64 -11.23
N ARG A 47 0.29 10.73 -10.46
CA ARG A 47 -0.59 11.87 -10.67
C ARG A 47 -0.34 12.26 -12.12
N MET A 48 -1.24 11.86 -13.03
CA MET A 48 -1.24 12.38 -14.39
C MET A 48 -1.43 13.87 -14.17
N VAL A 49 -0.41 14.61 -14.58
CA VAL A 49 -0.37 16.07 -14.54
C VAL A 49 -1.52 16.58 -15.40
#